data_AF-A0A8H2WED9-F1
#
_entry.id   AF-A0A8H2WED9-F1
#
_cell.length_a   1.000
_cell.length_b   1.000
_cell.length_c   1.000
_cell.angle_alpha   90.00
_cell.angle_beta   90.00
_cell.angle_gamma   90.00
#
_symmetry.space_group_name_H-M   'P 1'
#
loop_
_entity.id
_entity.type
_entity.pdbx_description
1 polymer ?
#
loop_
_entity_poly.entity_id
_entity_poly.type
_entity_poly.pdbx_seq_one_letter_code
_entity_poly.pdbx_strand_id
1 'polypeptide(L)'
;MGAGTKSDPTRIQISDISNTFEDPLARSVRRRLRLEGIESGIPVVYSTEKPSDVKLLPLPQEEYEKGNVHELGAFDDFRVRILPVLGSLPALFGLHIATYIVCDIAGKPIPNPLPVKNRGKLYEKLARDLLNRENQLIGGGIAKLPISDQDVAYIFEDLHRGRSTIPPHPVLARPQLSRWNPKEPLSTSNCVVLSHQEAQILKEHGGIGEEVVSKGLWPAETLEVVRARQREAIRVAQWEL
;
A
#
# COMPACT_ATOMS: atom_id res chain seq x y z
N MET A 1 2.61 -4.31 -16.73
CA MET A 1 1.31 -3.64 -16.86
C MET A 1 1.46 -2.45 -17.82
N GLY A 2 0.47 -1.57 -17.94
CA GLY A 2 0.44 -0.57 -19.02
C GLY A 2 1.39 0.60 -18.74
N ALA A 3 2.38 0.81 -19.62
CA ALA A 3 3.31 1.95 -19.54
C ALA A 3 2.87 3.18 -20.36
N GLY A 4 1.77 3.07 -21.11
CA GLY A 4 1.24 4.19 -21.90
C GLY A 4 0.65 5.30 -21.04
N THR A 5 0.59 6.52 -21.59
CA THR A 5 0.06 7.75 -20.95
C THR A 5 0.72 8.11 -19.62
N LYS A 6 1.98 7.67 -19.43
CA LYS A 6 2.77 7.86 -18.22
C LYS A 6 4.13 8.46 -18.57
N SER A 7 4.68 9.24 -17.66
CA SER A 7 5.97 9.90 -17.82
C SER A 7 6.86 9.92 -16.58
N ASP A 8 6.33 9.58 -15.40
CA ASP A 8 7.07 9.63 -14.13
C ASP A 8 7.75 8.27 -13.84
N PRO A 9 9.08 8.14 -14.04
CA PRO A 9 9.80 6.90 -13.77
C PRO A 9 9.89 6.56 -12.28
N THR A 10 9.71 7.54 -11.38
CA THR A 10 9.82 7.34 -9.92
C THR A 10 8.62 6.60 -9.33
N ARG A 11 7.56 6.42 -10.13
CA ARG A 11 6.30 5.78 -9.72
C ARG A 11 6.20 4.31 -10.11
N ILE A 12 7.22 3.77 -10.77
CA ILE A 12 7.30 2.38 -11.20
C ILE A 12 7.62 1.50 -9.98
N GLN A 13 6.88 0.42 -9.81
CA GLN A 13 7.15 -0.56 -8.77
C GLN A 13 6.77 -1.98 -9.19
N ILE A 14 7.36 -2.96 -8.52
CA ILE A 14 6.97 -4.36 -8.59
C ILE A 14 5.97 -4.60 -7.46
N SER A 15 4.87 -5.31 -7.70
CA SER A 15 3.99 -5.79 -6.63
C SER A 15 3.14 -6.95 -7.10
N ASP A 16 2.41 -7.59 -6.19
CA ASP A 16 1.41 -8.59 -6.56
C ASP A 16 0.25 -7.95 -7.37
N ILE A 17 -0.33 -8.69 -8.32
CA ILE A 17 -1.44 -8.22 -9.15
C ILE A 17 -2.63 -7.73 -8.31
N SER A 18 -2.89 -8.35 -7.14
CA SER A 18 -3.96 -7.97 -6.21
C SER A 18 -3.80 -6.55 -5.66
N ASN A 19 -2.56 -6.07 -5.60
CA ASN A 19 -2.17 -4.81 -4.98
C ASN A 19 -2.10 -3.63 -5.97
N THR A 20 -2.27 -3.89 -7.27
CA THR A 20 -2.17 -2.84 -8.31
C THR A 20 -3.28 -1.80 -8.24
N PHE A 21 -2.93 -0.53 -8.45
CA PHE A 21 -3.84 0.62 -8.47
C PHE A 21 -3.37 1.66 -9.51
N GLU A 22 -4.21 2.64 -9.86
CA GLU A 22 -3.99 3.61 -10.96
C GLU A 22 -3.75 3.04 -12.38
N ASP A 23 -3.74 1.72 -12.58
CA ASP A 23 -3.52 1.09 -13.89
C ASP A 23 -4.80 0.40 -14.42
N PRO A 24 -5.43 0.92 -15.50
CA PRO A 24 -6.63 0.33 -16.11
C PRO A 24 -6.40 -1.07 -16.69
N LEU A 25 -5.21 -1.34 -17.24
CA LEU A 25 -4.88 -2.66 -17.77
C LEU A 25 -4.75 -3.66 -16.63
N ALA A 26 -4.04 -3.29 -15.56
CA ALA A 26 -3.93 -4.14 -14.37
C ALA A 26 -5.29 -4.42 -13.74
N ARG A 27 -6.20 -3.43 -13.71
CA ARG A 27 -7.59 -3.61 -13.24
C ARG A 27 -8.35 -4.64 -14.08
N SER A 28 -8.24 -4.55 -15.42
CA SER A 28 -8.91 -5.49 -16.34
C SER A 28 -8.37 -6.91 -16.15
N VAL A 29 -7.05 -7.08 -16.14
CA VAL A 29 -6.37 -8.37 -15.93
C VAL A 29 -6.76 -8.97 -14.57
N ARG A 30 -6.71 -8.18 -13.49
CA ARG A 30 -7.11 -8.64 -12.15
C ARG A 30 -8.57 -9.08 -12.09
N ARG A 31 -9.49 -8.36 -12.75
CA ARG A 31 -10.90 -8.77 -12.82
C ARG A 31 -11.06 -10.12 -13.51
N ARG A 32 -10.34 -10.35 -14.61
CA ARG A 32 -10.36 -11.63 -15.32
C ARG A 32 -9.79 -12.75 -14.47
N LEU A 33 -8.62 -12.55 -13.86
CA LEU A 33 -7.98 -13.53 -12.97
C LEU A 33 -8.89 -13.95 -11.81
N ARG A 34 -9.60 -13.01 -11.18
CA ARG A 34 -10.57 -13.32 -10.12
C ARG A 34 -11.72 -14.21 -10.57
N LEU A 35 -12.19 -14.06 -11.81
CA LEU A 35 -13.23 -14.93 -12.37
C LEU A 35 -12.73 -16.37 -12.54
N GLU A 36 -11.42 -16.55 -12.75
CA GLU A 36 -10.76 -17.85 -12.84
C GLU A 36 -10.27 -18.37 -11.45
N GLY A 37 -10.68 -17.71 -10.34
CA GLY A 37 -10.28 -18.10 -8.99
C GLY A 37 -8.88 -17.67 -8.55
N ILE A 38 -8.20 -16.83 -9.34
CA ILE A 38 -6.84 -16.35 -9.05
C ILE A 38 -6.93 -14.94 -8.45
N GLU A 39 -6.72 -14.85 -7.14
CA GLU A 39 -6.80 -13.57 -6.41
C GLU A 39 -5.46 -12.87 -6.21
N SER A 40 -4.37 -13.63 -6.07
CA SER A 40 -3.00 -13.16 -5.77
C SER A 40 -1.96 -14.21 -6.22
N GLY A 41 -0.67 -13.90 -6.05
CA GLY A 41 0.46 -14.77 -6.37
C GLY A 41 1.15 -14.47 -7.70
N ILE A 42 0.81 -13.36 -8.36
CA ILE A 42 1.37 -12.97 -9.66
C ILE A 42 2.11 -11.64 -9.52
N PRO A 43 3.46 -11.63 -9.50
CA PRO A 43 4.23 -10.41 -9.47
C PRO A 43 4.12 -9.66 -10.80
N VAL A 44 3.89 -8.35 -10.73
CA VAL A 44 3.75 -7.47 -11.89
C VAL A 44 4.48 -6.15 -11.69
N VAL A 45 5.00 -5.61 -12.79
CA VAL A 45 5.50 -4.23 -12.84
C VAL A 45 4.39 -3.31 -13.31
N TYR A 46 4.11 -2.27 -12.53
CA TYR A 46 3.14 -1.22 -12.86
C TYR A 46 3.62 0.14 -12.34
N SER A 47 2.93 1.20 -12.74
CA SER A 47 3.21 2.55 -12.22
C SER A 47 2.00 3.09 -11.46
N THR A 48 2.29 3.78 -10.35
CA THR A 48 1.34 4.46 -9.47
C THR A 48 1.03 5.89 -9.92
N GLU A 49 1.61 6.32 -11.04
CA GLU A 49 1.27 7.59 -11.68
C GLU A 49 -0.22 7.58 -12.03
N LYS A 50 -0.94 8.59 -11.54
CA LYS A 50 -2.35 8.77 -11.88
C LYS A 50 -2.46 8.94 -13.39
N PRO A 51 -3.42 8.28 -14.05
CA PRO A 51 -3.63 8.48 -15.48
C PRO A 51 -3.78 9.96 -15.80
N SER A 52 -2.92 10.46 -16.68
CA SER A 52 -2.97 11.83 -17.15
C SER A 52 -4.10 12.00 -18.17
N ASP A 53 -4.54 13.25 -18.42
CA ASP A 53 -5.53 13.59 -19.46
C ASP A 53 -4.98 13.41 -20.90
N VAL A 54 -3.96 12.57 -21.08
CA VAL A 54 -3.35 12.28 -22.37
C VAL A 54 -4.34 11.50 -23.22
N LYS A 55 -4.92 12.20 -24.17
CA LYS A 55 -5.85 11.63 -25.13
C LYS A 55 -5.10 10.86 -26.21
N LEU A 56 -5.83 9.95 -26.82
CA LEU A 56 -5.43 9.30 -28.06
C LEU A 56 -5.04 10.36 -29.09
N LEU A 57 -3.97 10.10 -29.84
CA LEU A 57 -3.57 10.99 -30.93
C LEU A 57 -4.75 11.16 -31.92
N PRO A 58 -5.05 12.39 -32.35
CA PRO A 58 -6.06 12.61 -33.36
C PRO A 58 -5.63 11.92 -34.66
N LEU A 59 -6.58 11.28 -35.34
CA LEU A 59 -6.33 10.75 -36.67
C LEU A 59 -6.30 11.88 -37.70
N PRO A 60 -5.54 11.73 -38.80
CA PRO A 60 -5.68 12.60 -39.97
C PRO A 60 -7.14 12.59 -40.47
N GLN A 61 -7.60 13.71 -41.02
CA GLN A 61 -8.97 13.87 -41.52
C GLN A 61 -9.31 12.78 -42.58
N GLU A 62 -8.34 12.43 -43.43
CA GLU A 62 -8.46 11.41 -44.49
C GLU A 62 -8.79 10.01 -43.95
N GLU A 63 -8.36 9.68 -42.73
CA GLU A 63 -8.70 8.39 -42.10
C GLU A 63 -10.13 8.39 -41.57
N TYR A 64 -10.65 9.52 -41.08
CA TYR A 64 -12.05 9.62 -40.66
C TYR A 64 -13.03 9.44 -41.82
N GLU A 65 -12.62 9.76 -43.05
CA GLU A 65 -13.43 9.63 -44.26
C GLU A 65 -13.52 8.19 -44.77
N LYS A 66 -12.58 7.32 -44.40
CA LYS A 66 -12.52 5.92 -44.85
C LYS A 66 -13.49 4.96 -44.16
N GLY A 67 -14.16 5.40 -43.09
CA GLY A 67 -15.15 4.57 -42.38
C GLY A 67 -15.18 4.79 -40.87
N ASN A 68 -15.87 3.89 -40.17
CA ASN A 68 -15.98 3.96 -38.72
C ASN A 68 -14.60 3.77 -38.08
N VAL A 69 -14.21 4.66 -37.18
CA VAL A 69 -12.85 4.69 -36.58
C VAL A 69 -12.51 3.42 -35.79
N HIS A 70 -13.50 2.60 -35.46
CA HIS A 70 -13.32 1.29 -34.83
C HIS A 70 -12.95 0.17 -35.82
N GLU A 71 -13.04 0.42 -37.12
CA GLU A 71 -12.89 -0.57 -38.21
C GLU A 71 -11.68 -0.27 -39.12
N LEU A 72 -10.96 0.84 -38.92
CA LEU A 72 -9.80 1.22 -39.74
C LEU A 72 -8.48 0.55 -39.28
N GLY A 73 -8.56 -0.48 -38.44
CA GLY A 73 -7.40 -1.26 -38.05
C GLY A 73 -6.92 -2.12 -39.22
N ALA A 74 -5.60 -2.24 -39.42
CA ALA A 74 -5.05 -3.20 -40.40
C ALA A 74 -5.36 -4.68 -40.04
N PHE A 75 -5.82 -4.92 -38.81
CA PHE A 75 -6.30 -6.20 -38.27
C PHE A 75 -7.51 -5.92 -37.38
N ASP A 76 -8.40 -6.90 -37.22
CA ASP A 76 -9.70 -6.81 -36.52
C ASP A 76 -9.63 -6.35 -35.04
N ASP A 77 -8.44 -6.23 -34.45
CA ASP A 77 -8.22 -5.78 -33.07
C ASP A 77 -7.19 -4.63 -32.91
N PHE A 78 -6.70 -4.06 -34.01
CA PHE A 78 -5.72 -2.96 -33.93
C PHE A 78 -6.42 -1.61 -33.75
N ARG A 79 -6.20 -0.97 -32.61
CA ARG A 79 -6.63 0.42 -32.41
C ARG A 79 -5.90 1.33 -33.40
N VAL A 80 -6.66 1.96 -34.29
CA VAL A 80 -6.21 3.02 -35.21
C VAL A 80 -5.54 4.18 -34.46
N ARG A 81 -5.98 4.43 -33.22
CA ARG A 81 -5.43 5.47 -32.37
C ARG A 81 -4.40 4.90 -31.40
N ILE A 82 -3.17 5.40 -31.53
CA ILE A 82 -2.05 5.05 -30.65
C ILE A 82 -2.22 5.80 -29.32
N LEU A 83 -2.19 5.05 -28.21
CA LEU A 83 -1.95 5.66 -26.90
C LEU A 83 -0.50 6.18 -26.88
N PRO A 84 -0.24 7.46 -26.59
CA PRO A 84 1.11 7.98 -26.49
C PRO A 84 1.93 7.20 -25.45
N VAL A 85 3.16 6.85 -25.80
CA VAL A 85 4.10 6.15 -24.92
C VAL A 85 5.42 6.90 -24.93
N LEU A 86 5.92 7.26 -23.75
CA LEU A 86 7.28 7.76 -23.58
C LEU A 86 8.22 6.54 -23.60
N GLY A 87 9.06 6.40 -24.63
CA GLY A 87 9.85 5.18 -24.87
C GLY A 87 10.75 4.73 -23.70
N SER A 88 11.18 5.65 -22.83
CA SER A 88 11.93 5.32 -21.61
C SER A 88 11.12 4.51 -20.60
N LEU A 89 9.80 4.69 -20.53
CA LEU A 89 8.95 4.01 -19.54
C LEU A 89 8.82 2.51 -19.82
N PRO A 90 8.47 2.01 -21.02
CA PRO A 90 8.50 0.59 -21.33
C PRO A 90 9.89 -0.04 -21.10
N ALA A 91 10.97 0.68 -21.44
CA ALA A 91 12.32 0.21 -21.20
C ALA A 91 12.59 0.00 -19.70
N LEU A 92 12.22 0.99 -18.87
CA LEU A 92 12.32 0.88 -17.41
C LEU A 92 11.46 -0.26 -16.85
N PHE A 93 10.24 -0.47 -17.37
CA PHE A 93 9.40 -1.61 -17.00
C PHE A 93 10.10 -2.94 -17.31
N GLY A 94 10.71 -3.06 -18.49
CA GLY A 94 11.50 -4.23 -18.87
C GLY A 94 12.70 -4.47 -17.95
N LEU A 95 13.43 -3.42 -17.59
CA LEU A 95 14.56 -3.50 -16.65
C LEU A 95 14.12 -3.94 -15.24
N HIS A 96 12.96 -3.47 -14.76
CA HIS A 96 12.41 -3.93 -13.48
C HIS A 96 12.08 -5.43 -13.52
N ILE A 97 11.46 -5.91 -14.61
CA ILE A 97 11.17 -7.34 -14.80
C ILE A 97 12.46 -8.16 -14.82
N ALA A 98 13.45 -7.75 -15.62
CA ALA A 98 14.73 -8.43 -15.72
C ALA A 98 15.43 -8.51 -14.36
N THR A 99 15.46 -7.41 -13.62
CA THR A 99 16.08 -7.35 -12.28
C THR A 99 15.38 -8.28 -11.30
N TYR A 100 14.04 -8.29 -11.29
CA TYR A 100 13.26 -9.20 -10.46
C TYR A 100 13.61 -10.67 -10.71
N ILE A 101 13.68 -11.08 -11.98
CA ILE A 101 14.02 -12.44 -12.38
C ILE A 101 15.46 -12.80 -12.03
N VAL A 102 16.42 -11.90 -12.30
CA VAL A 102 17.83 -12.13 -11.99
C VAL A 102 18.05 -12.30 -10.48
N CYS A 103 17.41 -11.47 -9.66
CA CYS A 103 17.45 -11.56 -8.20
C CYS A 103 16.89 -12.90 -7.69
N ASP A 104 15.76 -13.35 -8.24
CA ASP A 104 15.13 -14.62 -7.88
C ASP A 104 16.04 -15.81 -8.21
N ILE A 105 16.56 -15.89 -9.44
CA ILE A 105 17.47 -16.95 -9.89
C ILE A 105 18.79 -16.95 -9.09
N ALA A 106 19.28 -15.79 -8.68
CA ALA A 106 20.49 -15.65 -7.87
C ALA A 106 20.31 -16.04 -6.38
N GLY A 107 19.13 -16.50 -5.96
CA GLY A 107 18.83 -16.82 -4.57
C GLY A 107 18.75 -15.61 -3.66
N LYS A 108 18.57 -14.41 -4.22
CA LYS A 108 18.38 -13.14 -3.51
C LYS A 108 17.05 -12.50 -3.95
N PRO A 109 15.90 -13.17 -3.71
CA PRO A 109 14.62 -12.67 -4.18
C PRO A 109 14.33 -11.29 -3.57
N ILE A 110 13.73 -10.40 -4.36
CA ILE A 110 13.26 -9.11 -3.85
C ILE A 110 12.15 -9.41 -2.85
N PRO A 111 12.37 -9.21 -1.54
CA PRO A 111 11.45 -9.69 -0.52
C PRO A 111 10.19 -8.84 -0.57
N ASN A 112 9.08 -9.49 -0.91
CA ASN A 112 7.71 -8.98 -0.81
C ASN A 112 7.60 -7.49 -1.18
N PRO A 113 7.65 -7.13 -2.48
CA PRO A 113 7.68 -5.73 -2.89
C PRO A 113 6.33 -5.09 -2.54
N LEU A 114 6.31 -4.46 -1.36
CA LEU A 114 5.14 -3.84 -0.80
C LEU A 114 4.79 -2.69 -1.74
N PRO A 115 3.54 -2.64 -2.22
CA PRO A 115 3.11 -1.51 -3.03
C PRO A 115 3.21 -0.25 -2.17
N VAL A 116 3.97 0.75 -2.63
CA VAL A 116 3.91 2.09 -2.03
C VAL A 116 2.57 2.69 -2.42
N LYS A 117 1.54 2.47 -1.59
CA LYS A 117 0.16 2.88 -1.89
C LYS A 117 -0.08 4.38 -1.76
N ASN A 118 0.83 5.11 -1.11
CA ASN A 118 0.78 6.56 -0.89
C ASN A 118 -0.63 7.08 -0.53
N ARG A 119 -1.26 6.43 0.46
CA ARG A 119 -2.63 6.76 0.90
C ARG A 119 -2.63 7.97 1.84
N GLY A 120 -2.14 9.13 1.38
CA GLY A 120 -1.97 10.33 2.21
C GLY A 120 -3.21 10.69 3.04
N LYS A 121 -4.40 10.73 2.42
CA LYS A 121 -5.67 10.99 3.13
C LYS A 121 -5.99 9.97 4.23
N LEU A 122 -5.59 8.71 4.06
CA LEU A 122 -5.76 7.68 5.10
C LEU A 122 -4.80 7.96 6.24
N TYR A 123 -3.53 8.27 5.94
CA TYR A 123 -2.50 8.53 6.96
C TYR A 123 -2.83 9.78 7.77
N GLU A 124 -3.23 10.89 7.11
CA GLU A 124 -3.72 12.11 7.77
C GLU A 124 -4.90 11.80 8.71
N LYS A 125 -5.84 10.97 8.26
CA LYS A 125 -6.97 10.54 9.09
C LYS A 125 -6.51 9.72 10.28
N LEU A 126 -5.63 8.74 10.08
CA LEU A 126 -5.08 7.90 11.15
C LEU A 126 -4.31 8.73 12.18
N ALA A 127 -3.49 9.68 11.73
CA ALA A 127 -2.75 10.61 12.59
C ALA A 127 -3.72 11.47 13.41
N ARG A 128 -4.75 12.04 12.79
CA ARG A 128 -5.76 12.83 13.50
C ARG A 128 -6.54 12.01 14.54
N ASP A 129 -6.94 10.79 14.18
CA ASP A 129 -7.68 9.90 15.07
C ASP A 129 -6.80 9.40 16.24
N LEU A 130 -5.48 9.25 16.02
CA LEU A 130 -4.48 8.95 17.04
C LEU A 130 -4.24 10.14 17.97
N LEU A 131 -4.11 11.36 17.43
CA LEU A 131 -3.97 12.59 18.22
C LEU A 131 -5.14 12.80 19.19
N ASN A 132 -6.36 12.54 18.71
CA ASN A 132 -7.56 12.62 19.55
C ASN A 132 -7.52 11.59 20.70
N ARG A 133 -7.01 10.38 20.44
CA ARG A 133 -6.85 9.34 21.48
C ARG A 133 -5.77 9.69 22.49
N GLU A 134 -4.62 10.19 22.04
CA GLU A 134 -3.55 10.61 22.94
C GLU A 134 -4.02 11.73 23.87
N ASN A 135 -4.77 12.70 23.33
CA ASN A 135 -5.40 13.73 24.15
C ASN A 135 -6.42 13.15 25.15
N GLN A 136 -7.19 12.12 24.80
CA GLN A 136 -8.10 11.45 25.74
C GLN A 136 -7.36 10.68 26.83
N LEU A 137 -6.23 10.05 26.51
CA LEU A 137 -5.44 9.25 27.46
C LEU A 137 -4.68 10.12 28.48
N ILE A 138 -4.09 11.23 28.02
CA ILE A 138 -3.24 12.09 28.86
C ILE A 138 -4.04 13.25 29.50
N GLY A 139 -5.31 13.46 29.10
CA GLY A 139 -6.16 14.52 29.64
C GLY A 139 -6.06 15.86 28.88
N GLY A 140 -5.56 15.84 27.65
CA GLY A 140 -5.50 16.97 26.73
C GLY A 140 -4.11 17.61 26.59
N GLY A 141 -4.02 18.69 25.81
CA GLY A 141 -2.83 19.53 25.69
C GLY A 141 -1.82 19.13 24.60
N ILE A 142 -2.06 18.05 23.86
CA ILE A 142 -1.20 17.64 22.75
C ILE A 142 -1.71 18.29 21.46
N ALA A 143 -0.96 19.29 20.98
CA ALA A 143 -1.27 19.97 19.72
C ALA A 143 -0.80 19.19 18.49
N LYS A 144 0.29 18.43 18.61
CA LYS A 144 0.90 17.66 17.52
C LYS A 144 1.47 16.34 18.04
N LEU A 145 1.35 15.29 17.25
CA LEU A 145 1.96 14.00 17.57
C LEU A 145 3.50 14.08 17.50
N PRO A 146 4.22 13.31 18.33
CA PRO A 146 5.68 13.14 18.24
C PRO A 146 6.13 12.28 17.05
N ILE A 147 5.19 11.78 16.23
CA ILE A 147 5.44 11.01 15.02
C ILE A 147 4.86 11.75 13.80
N SER A 148 5.50 11.62 12.65
CA SER A 148 5.12 12.22 11.38
C SER A 148 4.07 11.42 10.61
N ASP A 149 3.51 11.98 9.54
CA ASP A 149 2.60 11.24 8.64
C ASP A 149 3.32 10.10 7.90
N GLN A 150 4.64 10.21 7.71
CA GLN A 150 5.47 9.14 7.14
C GLN A 150 5.64 8.00 8.14
N ASP A 151 5.84 8.30 9.42
CA ASP A 151 5.87 7.29 10.49
C ASP A 151 4.54 6.55 10.59
N VAL A 152 3.42 7.28 10.48
CA VAL A 152 2.07 6.70 10.43
C VAL A 152 1.91 5.76 9.23
N ALA A 153 2.41 6.16 8.06
CA ALA A 153 2.41 5.31 6.88
C ALA A 153 3.25 4.04 7.07
N TYR A 154 4.46 4.18 7.64
CA TYR A 154 5.36 3.07 7.94
C TYR A 154 4.73 2.08 8.93
N ILE A 155 4.18 2.57 10.04
CA ILE A 155 3.48 1.75 11.03
C ILE A 155 2.36 0.98 10.33
N PHE A 156 1.51 1.66 9.55
CA PHE A 156 0.34 1.02 8.97
C PHE A 156 0.65 0.07 7.81
N GLU A 157 1.41 0.50 6.79
CA GLU A 157 1.63 -0.27 5.56
C GLU A 157 2.82 -1.25 5.69
N ASP A 158 3.91 -0.88 6.36
CA ASP A 158 5.12 -1.72 6.39
C ASP A 158 5.14 -2.64 7.60
N LEU A 159 5.00 -2.05 8.80
CA LEU A 159 5.14 -2.77 10.06
C LEU A 159 3.95 -3.69 10.34
N HIS A 160 2.74 -3.20 10.08
CA HIS A 160 1.48 -3.91 10.35
C HIS A 160 0.79 -4.43 9.08
N ARG A 161 1.29 -4.10 7.88
CA ARG A 161 0.81 -4.60 6.59
C ARG A 161 -0.70 -4.40 6.35
N GLY A 162 -1.23 -3.30 6.87
CA GLY A 162 -2.65 -2.94 6.77
C GLY A 162 -3.61 -3.86 7.52
N ARG A 163 -3.10 -4.66 8.46
CA ARG A 163 -3.84 -5.67 9.22
C ARG A 163 -3.90 -5.35 10.70
N SER A 164 -4.87 -5.93 11.39
CA SER A 164 -4.89 -5.86 12.85
C SER A 164 -3.63 -6.50 13.46
N THR A 165 -3.18 -5.92 14.56
CA THR A 165 -2.17 -6.49 15.45
C THR A 165 -2.67 -7.73 16.16
N ILE A 166 -3.98 -7.84 16.33
CA ILE A 166 -4.60 -8.95 17.05
C ILE A 166 -4.83 -10.11 16.07
N PRO A 167 -4.42 -11.34 16.39
CA PRO A 167 -4.74 -12.53 15.60
C PRO A 167 -6.26 -12.66 15.38
N PRO A 168 -6.74 -13.09 14.19
CA PRO A 168 -5.99 -13.69 13.08
C PRO A 168 -5.45 -12.68 12.04
N HIS A 169 -5.20 -11.43 12.44
CA HIS A 169 -4.68 -10.36 11.59
C HIS A 169 -5.54 -10.07 10.34
N PRO A 170 -6.86 -9.84 10.51
CA PRO A 170 -7.72 -9.46 9.40
C PRO A 170 -7.28 -8.13 8.78
N VAL A 171 -7.53 -7.97 7.48
CA VAL A 171 -7.45 -6.66 6.82
C VAL A 171 -8.59 -5.80 7.33
N LEU A 172 -8.27 -4.60 7.82
CA LEU A 172 -9.26 -3.72 8.45
C LEU A 172 -9.84 -2.72 7.45
N ALA A 173 -11.18 -2.66 7.35
CA ALA A 173 -11.85 -1.63 6.55
C ALA A 173 -11.74 -0.23 7.17
N ARG A 174 -11.70 -0.16 8.50
CA ARG A 174 -11.58 1.08 9.28
C ARG A 174 -10.48 0.90 10.35
N PRO A 175 -9.19 0.89 9.97
CA PRO A 175 -8.10 0.73 10.91
C PRO A 175 -8.01 1.94 11.85
N GLN A 176 -7.47 1.71 13.04
CA GLN A 176 -7.14 2.72 14.03
C GLN A 176 -5.73 2.48 14.54
N LEU A 177 -5.00 3.57 14.79
CA LEU A 177 -3.73 3.50 15.51
C LEU A 177 -3.98 3.73 17.00
N SER A 178 -3.23 3.04 17.84
CA SER A 178 -3.24 3.23 19.28
C SER A 178 -1.86 2.97 19.86
N ARG A 179 -1.45 3.79 20.84
CA ARG A 179 -0.24 3.53 21.61
C ARG A 179 -0.39 2.21 22.37
N TRP A 180 0.66 1.39 22.34
CA TRP A 180 0.61 0.05 22.94
C TRP A 180 0.75 0.08 24.46
N ASN A 181 1.64 0.93 24.97
CA ASN A 181 1.84 1.14 26.40
C ASN A 181 1.98 2.64 26.72
N PRO A 182 1.06 3.25 27.49
CA PRO A 182 1.09 4.67 27.82
C PRO A 182 2.26 5.07 28.73
N LYS A 183 2.92 4.11 29.40
CA LYS A 183 4.12 4.36 30.22
C LYS A 183 5.35 4.70 29.37
N GLU A 184 5.30 4.37 28.08
CA GLU A 184 6.34 4.67 27.11
C GLU A 184 5.87 5.79 26.16
N PRO A 185 6.79 6.58 25.59
CA PRO A 185 6.43 7.61 24.62
C PRO A 185 5.80 6.99 23.37
N LEU A 186 4.92 7.75 22.69
CA LEU A 186 4.43 7.35 21.38
C LEU A 186 5.57 7.37 20.37
N SER A 187 5.80 6.24 19.71
CA SER A 187 6.86 6.04 18.71
C SER A 187 6.40 5.01 17.67
N THR A 188 7.21 4.77 16.64
CA THR A 188 6.99 3.71 15.65
C THR A 188 7.01 2.30 16.27
N SER A 189 7.76 2.10 17.35
CA SER A 189 7.80 0.83 18.09
C SER A 189 6.67 0.69 19.11
N ASN A 190 6.16 1.78 19.68
CA ASN A 190 5.11 1.77 20.71
C ASN A 190 3.73 2.14 20.13
N CYS A 191 3.43 1.71 18.90
CA CYS A 191 2.15 1.99 18.24
C CYS A 191 1.66 0.77 17.46
N VAL A 192 0.37 0.48 17.59
CA VAL A 192 -0.27 -0.71 17.01
C VAL A 192 -1.47 -0.35 16.14
N VAL A 193 -1.74 -1.20 15.14
CA VAL A 193 -2.94 -1.11 14.29
C VAL A 193 -4.02 -2.01 14.86
N LEU A 194 -5.20 -1.46 15.11
CA LEU A 194 -6.34 -2.14 15.74
C LEU A 194 -7.64 -1.84 14.98
N SER A 195 -8.62 -2.73 15.13
CA SER A 195 -10.01 -2.44 14.80
C SER A 195 -10.62 -1.48 15.83
N HIS A 196 -11.81 -0.94 15.53
CA HIS A 196 -12.49 -0.06 16.48
C HIS A 196 -12.80 -0.74 17.81
N GLN A 197 -13.23 -2.00 17.78
CA GLN A 197 -13.55 -2.78 18.98
C GLN A 197 -12.29 -3.09 19.78
N GLU A 198 -11.20 -3.49 19.12
CA GLU A 198 -9.92 -3.75 19.77
C GLU A 198 -9.35 -2.49 20.44
N ALA A 199 -9.38 -1.34 19.75
CA ALA A 199 -8.94 -0.07 20.33
C ALA A 199 -9.77 0.34 21.56
N GLN A 200 -11.06 0.02 21.55
CA GLN A 200 -11.95 0.26 22.69
C GLN A 200 -11.60 -0.64 23.88
N ILE A 201 -11.35 -1.94 23.64
CA ILE A 201 -10.88 -2.88 24.66
C ILE A 201 -9.58 -2.38 25.30
N LEU A 202 -8.61 -1.95 24.48
CA LEU A 202 -7.35 -1.42 24.97
C LEU A 202 -7.57 -0.21 25.88
N LYS A 203 -8.42 0.73 25.46
CA LYS A 203 -8.77 1.93 26.23
C LYS A 203 -9.43 1.60 27.58
N GLU A 204 -10.41 0.69 27.59
CA GLU A 204 -11.14 0.28 28.80
C GLU A 204 -10.23 -0.39 29.84
N HIS A 205 -9.11 -0.95 29.39
CA HIS A 205 -8.14 -1.64 30.24
C HIS A 205 -6.88 -0.80 30.47
N GLY A 206 -7.02 0.53 30.54
CA GLY A 206 -5.94 1.45 30.92
C GLY A 206 -4.90 1.72 29.83
N GLY A 207 -5.14 1.26 28.61
CA GLY A 207 -4.26 1.50 27.47
C GLY A 207 -3.02 0.62 27.41
N ILE A 208 -2.86 -0.36 28.31
CA ILE A 208 -1.68 -1.21 28.39
C ILE A 208 -1.97 -2.56 27.72
N GLY A 209 -1.41 -2.78 26.54
CA GLY A 209 -1.68 -3.98 25.75
C GLY A 209 -1.28 -5.29 26.45
N GLU A 210 -0.20 -5.28 27.24
CA GLU A 210 0.20 -6.42 28.07
C GLU A 210 -0.87 -6.82 29.08
N GLU A 211 -1.58 -5.86 29.66
CA GLU A 211 -2.64 -6.14 30.64
C GLU A 211 -3.89 -6.71 29.96
N VAL A 212 -4.18 -6.29 28.73
CA VAL A 212 -5.29 -6.86 27.94
C VAL A 212 -5.01 -8.34 27.65
N VAL A 213 -3.78 -8.67 27.27
CA VAL A 213 -3.37 -10.07 27.01
C VAL A 213 -3.34 -10.88 28.30
N SER A 214 -2.81 -10.35 29.40
CA SER A 214 -2.74 -11.08 30.69
C SER A 214 -4.12 -11.37 31.29
N LYS A 215 -5.12 -10.52 31.00
CA LYS A 215 -6.53 -10.74 31.35
C LYS A 215 -7.25 -11.73 30.42
N GLY A 216 -6.57 -12.26 29.40
CA GLY A 216 -7.13 -13.23 28.45
C GLY A 216 -8.10 -12.66 27.43
N LEU A 217 -8.17 -11.33 27.29
CA LEU A 217 -9.07 -10.67 26.33
C LEU A 217 -8.53 -10.73 24.90
N TRP A 218 -7.21 -10.83 24.75
CA TRP A 218 -6.52 -11.09 23.48
C TRP A 218 -5.67 -12.35 23.56
N PRO A 219 -5.43 -13.04 22.43
CA PRO A 219 -4.57 -14.22 22.40
C PRO A 219 -3.15 -13.92 22.90
N ALA A 220 -2.53 -14.86 23.61
CA ALA A 220 -1.17 -14.72 24.13
C ALA A 220 -0.12 -14.40 23.04
N GLU A 221 -0.31 -14.97 21.84
CA GLU A 221 0.53 -14.74 20.65
C GLU A 221 0.64 -13.25 20.27
N THR A 222 -0.36 -12.43 20.63
CA THR A 222 -0.34 -10.98 20.38
C THR A 222 0.95 -10.33 20.90
N LEU A 223 1.45 -10.76 22.06
CA LEU A 223 2.69 -10.22 22.63
C LEU A 223 3.92 -10.53 21.78
N GLU A 224 3.97 -11.73 21.21
CA GLU A 224 5.09 -12.14 20.36
C GLU A 224 5.12 -11.31 19.07
N VAL A 225 3.94 -11.10 18.48
CA VAL A 225 3.76 -10.25 17.28
C VAL A 225 4.16 -8.82 17.56
N VAL A 226 3.68 -8.23 18.67
CA VAL A 226 4.02 -6.85 19.05
C VAL A 226 5.53 -6.71 19.29
N ARG A 227 6.14 -7.63 20.04
CA ARG A 227 7.58 -7.62 20.30
C ARG A 227 8.41 -7.78 19.03
N ALA A 228 7.97 -8.63 18.10
CA ALA A 228 8.64 -8.79 16.81
C ALA A 228 8.63 -7.47 16.00
N ARG A 229 7.47 -6.81 15.95
CA ARG A 229 7.31 -5.50 15.28
C ARG A 229 8.12 -4.40 15.98
N GLN A 230 8.12 -4.35 17.30
CA GLN A 230 8.95 -3.43 18.08
C GLN A 230 10.43 -3.56 17.73
N ARG A 231 10.96 -4.79 17.68
CA ARG A 231 12.36 -5.03 17.29
C ARG A 231 12.64 -4.56 15.87
N GLU A 232 11.71 -4.79 14.94
CA GLU A 232 11.84 -4.32 13.57
C GLU A 232 11.86 -2.79 13.47
N ALA A 233 10.93 -2.10 14.13
CA ALA A 233 10.86 -0.64 14.16
C ALA A 233 12.13 -0.02 14.77
N ILE A 234 12.63 -0.58 15.89
CA ILE A 234 13.88 -0.12 16.52
C ILE A 234 15.08 -0.32 15.59
N ARG A 235 15.16 -1.46 14.90
CA ARG A 235 16.24 -1.74 13.95
C ARG A 235 16.26 -0.75 12.79
N VAL A 236 15.10 -0.38 12.26
CA VAL A 236 15.00 0.60 11.17
C VAL A 236 15.37 2.01 11.63
N ALA A 237 14.91 2.42 12.82
CA ALA A 237 15.24 3.73 13.38
C ALA A 237 16.76 3.95 13.60
N GLN A 238 17.54 2.88 13.78
CA GLN A 238 19.01 2.97 13.88
C GLN A 238 19.69 3.42 12.58
N TRP A 239 19.01 3.33 11.44
CA TRP A 239 19.56 3.69 10.13
C TRP A 239 19.21 5.13 9.71
N GLU A 240 18.39 5.82 10.51
CA GLU A 240 17.95 7.21 10.28
C GLU A 240 18.80 8.25 11.04
N LEU A 241 19.88 7.81 11.71
CA LEU A 241 20.86 8.65 12.42
C LEU A 241 22.01 9.12 11.54
#